data_AF-A0A2R5EIC1-F1
#
_entry.id   AF-A0A2R5EIC1-F1
#
_cell.length_a   1.000
_cell.length_b   1.000
_cell.length_c   1.000
_cell.angle_alpha   90.00
_cell.angle_beta   90.00
_cell.angle_gamma   90.00
#
_symmetry.space_group_name_H-M   'P 1'
#
loop_
_entity.id
_entity.type
_entity.pdbx_description
1 polymer ?
#
loop_
_entity_poly.entity_id
_entity_poly.type
_entity_poly.pdbx_seq_one_letter_code
_entity_poly.pdbx_strand_id
1 'polypeptide(L)' 'MAEIKKKIEILADVDNLVEEIKECVIAISIMHGERQIDILKAVELWLGETITNFEKQQESLQEEPKIELAE' A
#
# COMPACT_ATOMS: atom_id res chain seq x y z
N MET A 1 10.55 11.08 -6.01
CA MET A 1 10.36 9.75 -5.37
C MET A 1 11.58 9.25 -4.59
N ALA A 2 12.82 9.37 -5.11
CA ALA A 2 14.00 8.77 -4.48
C ALA A 2 14.29 9.24 -3.04
N GLU A 3 14.12 10.52 -2.73
CA GLU A 3 14.38 11.05 -1.37
C GLU A 3 13.31 10.66 -0.35
N ILE A 4 12.05 10.54 -0.77
CA ILE A 4 10.95 10.08 0.10
C ILE A 4 11.17 8.60 0.43
N LYS A 5 11.54 7.80 -0.56
CA LYS A 5 11.88 6.38 -0.38
C LYS A 5 13.06 6.20 0.58
N LYS A 6 14.12 7.01 0.43
CA LYS A 6 15.29 7.01 1.33
C LYS A 6 14.96 7.44 2.77
N LYS A 7 14.00 8.36 2.95
CA LYS A 7 13.56 8.80 4.29
C LYS A 7 12.66 7.78 4.97
N ILE A 8 11.84 7.05 4.21
CA ILE A 8 11.02 5.96 4.73
C ILE A 8 11.91 4.79 5.17
N GLU A 9 12.93 4.43 4.38
CA GLU A 9 13.93 3.40 4.74
C GLU A 9 14.73 3.71 6.03
N ILE A 10 14.79 4.98 6.46
CA ILE A 10 15.47 5.39 7.69
C ILE A 10 14.54 5.33 8.91
N LEU A 11 13.23 5.39 8.71
CA LEU A 11 12.24 5.58 9.78
C LEU A 11 11.33 4.38 10.01
N ALA A 12 11.17 3.51 9.02
CA ALA A 12 10.27 2.36 9.08
C ALA A 12 11.05 1.05 9.04
N ASP A 13 10.75 0.14 9.96
CA ASP A 13 11.32 -1.20 9.95
C ASP A 13 10.68 -2.02 8.82
N VAL A 14 11.42 -2.20 7.73
CA VAL A 14 10.99 -2.96 6.56
C VAL A 14 11.18 -4.47 6.73
N ASP A 15 11.90 -4.91 7.77
CA ASP A 15 12.05 -6.33 8.08
C ASP A 15 10.80 -6.88 8.79
N ASN A 16 10.00 -6.00 9.41
CA ASN A 16 8.74 -6.35 10.08
C ASN A 16 7.57 -5.42 9.72
N LEU A 17 7.21 -5.43 8.43
CA LEU A 17 6.18 -4.56 7.84
C LEU A 17 4.83 -4.59 8.58
N VAL A 18 4.41 -5.75 9.09
CA VAL A 18 3.12 -5.86 9.77
C VAL A 18 3.15 -5.13 11.11
N GLU A 19 4.24 -5.25 11.85
CA GLU A 19 4.36 -4.58 13.15
C GLU A 19 4.54 -3.07 12.98
N GLU A 20 5.33 -2.65 12.00
CA GLU A 20 5.50 -1.24 11.63
C GLU A 20 4.15 -0.57 11.27
N ILE A 21 3.31 -1.26 10.50
CA ILE A 21 1.97 -0.75 10.15
C ILE A 21 1.10 -0.62 11.41
N LYS A 22 1.17 -1.58 12.35
CA LYS A 22 0.42 -1.48 13.62
C LYS A 22 0.88 -0.28 14.43
N GLU A 23 2.19 -0.07 14.56
CA GLU A 23 2.74 1.09 15.27
C GLU A 23 2.28 2.40 14.63
N CYS A 24 2.26 2.48 13.30
CA CYS A 24 1.72 3.63 12.57
C CYS A 24 0.23 3.88 12.90
N VAL A 25 -0.60 2.84 12.91
CA VAL A 25 -2.03 2.95 13.24
C VAL A 25 -2.24 3.41 14.69
N ILE A 26 -1.44 2.89 15.62
CA ILE A 26 -1.46 3.30 17.03
C ILE A 26 -1.06 4.78 17.14
N ALA A 27 0.02 5.19 16.47
CA ALA A 27 0.51 6.56 16.48
C ALA A 27 -0.54 7.55 15.92
N ILE A 28 -1.25 7.18 14.85
CA ILE A 28 -2.36 7.97 14.31
C ILE A 28 -3.47 8.14 15.37
N SER A 29 -3.82 7.05 16.06
CA SER A 29 -4.88 7.00 17.08
C SER A 29 -4.55 7.73 18.38
N ILE A 30 -3.28 8.09 18.62
CA ILE A 30 -2.86 8.80 19.83
C ILE A 30 -2.53 10.27 19.53
N MET A 31 -1.85 10.54 18.42
CA MET A 31 -1.26 11.86 18.17
C MET A 31 -2.16 12.85 17.43
N HIS A 32 -3.28 12.39 16.84
CA HIS A 32 -4.07 13.22 15.92
C HIS A 32 -5.42 13.68 16.48
N GLY A 33 -5.76 13.30 17.71
CA GLY A 33 -6.96 13.75 18.42
C GLY A 33 -8.24 13.48 17.62
N GLU A 34 -9.09 14.50 17.48
CA GLU A 34 -10.37 14.39 16.75
C GLU A 34 -10.21 14.00 15.27
N ARG A 35 -9.06 14.32 14.65
CA ARG A 35 -8.79 14.03 13.23
C ARG A 35 -8.35 12.59 12.98
N GLN A 36 -8.13 11.79 14.03
CA GLN A 36 -7.63 10.42 13.89
C GLN A 36 -8.52 9.57 12.97
N ILE A 37 -9.84 9.70 13.08
CA ILE A 37 -10.80 8.90 12.32
C ILE A 37 -10.74 9.26 10.83
N ASP A 38 -10.63 10.55 10.51
CA ASP A 38 -10.56 11.00 9.13
C ASP A 38 -9.25 10.54 8.46
N ILE A 39 -8.15 10.57 9.22
CA ILE A 39 -6.85 10.07 8.75
C ILE A 39 -6.91 8.56 8.54
N LEU A 40 -7.45 7.79 9.48
CA LEU A 40 -7.57 6.34 9.34
C LEU A 40 -8.44 5.95 8.14
N LYS A 41 -9.56 6.64 7.92
CA LYS A 41 -10.40 6.44 6.73
C LYS A 41 -9.67 6.75 5.43
N ALA A 42 -8.87 7.82 5.40
CA ALA A 42 -8.08 8.17 4.23
C ALA A 42 -7.01 7.10 3.94
N VAL A 43 -6.36 6.56 4.98
CA VAL A 43 -5.40 5.46 4.83
C VAL A 43 -6.08 4.19 4.34
N GLU A 44 -7.25 3.84 4.90
CA GLU A 44 -8.03 2.66 4.48
C GLU A 44 -8.44 2.75 3.01
N LEU A 45 -8.97 3.90 2.57
CA LEU A 45 -9.36 4.12 1.18
C LEU A 45 -8.15 3.98 0.24
N TRP A 46 -7.05 4.65 0.56
CA TRP A 46 -5.82 4.58 -0.24
C TRP A 46 -5.25 3.16 -0.32
N LEU A 47 -5.29 2.40 0.77
CA LEU A 47 -4.83 1.02 0.81
C LEU A 47 -5.71 0.13 -0.08
N GLY A 48 -7.04 0.28 0.01
CA GLY A 48 -7.99 -0.45 -0.82
C GLY A 48 -7.80 -0.18 -2.32
N GLU A 49 -7.62 1.08 -2.71
CA GLU A 49 -7.28 1.45 -4.09
C GLU A 49 -5.97 0.83 -4.56
N THR A 50 -4.95 0.84 -3.70
CA THR A 50 -3.63 0.27 -4.01
C THR A 50 -3.70 -1.24 -4.23
N ILE A 51 -4.40 -1.97 -3.35
CA ILE A 51 -4.61 -3.42 -3.49
C ILE A 51 -5.38 -3.72 -4.78
N THR A 52 -6.50 -3.03 -5.02
CA THR A 52 -7.31 -3.22 -6.22
C THR A 52 -6.51 -2.98 -7.50
N ASN A 53 -5.65 -1.96 -7.52
CA ASN A 53 -4.78 -1.67 -8.66
C ASN A 53 -3.71 -2.76 -8.83
N PHE A 54 -3.16 -3.28 -7.75
CA PHE A 54 -2.21 -4.38 -7.79
C PHE A 54 -2.83 -5.68 -8.31
N GLU A 55 -4.04 -6.02 -7.87
CA GLU A 55 -4.79 -7.19 -8.35
C GLU A 55 -5.07 -7.08 -9.85
N LYS A 56 -5.54 -5.93 -10.34
CA LYS A 56 -5.75 -5.69 -11.78
C LYS A 56 -4.46 -5.82 -12.60
N GLN A 57 -3.34 -5.33 -12.07
CA GLN A 57 -2.04 -5.49 -12.73
C GLN A 57 -1.62 -6.96 -12.78
N GLN A 58 -1.87 -7.72 -11.71
CA GLN A 58 -1.58 -9.14 -11.66
C GLN A 58 -2.43 -9.95 -12.65
N GLU A 59 -3.71 -9.64 -12.78
CA GLU A 59 -4.59 -10.23 -13.79
C GLU A 59 -4.11 -9.93 -15.22
N SER A 60 -3.73 -8.67 -15.50
CA SER A 60 -3.21 -8.27 -16.81
C SER A 60 -1.87 -8.91 -17.19
N LEU A 61 -1.07 -9.34 -16.20
CA LEU A 61 0.18 -10.08 -16.40
C LEU A 61 -0.04 -11.58 -16.61
N GLN A 62 -1.21 -12.12 -16.27
CA GLN A 62 -1.59 -13.52 -16.53
C GLN A 62 -2.23 -13.72 -17.91
N GLU A 63 -2.68 -12.66 -18.57
CA GLU A 63 -3.09 -12.67 -19.97
C GLU A 63 -1.90 -12.44 -20.91
N GLU A 64 -1.03 -13.44 -21.08
CA GLU A 64 -0.14 -13.51 -22.25
C GLU A 64 -0.84 -14.21 -23.44
N PRO A 65 -0.46 -13.86 -24.69
CA PRO A 65 -1.36 -13.83 -25.84
C PRO A 65 -1.80 -15.22 -26.27
N LYS A 66 -3.09 -15.37 -26.59
CA LYS A 66 -3.56 -16.45 -27.46
C LYS A 66 -2.76 -16.38 -28.75
N ILE A 67 -1.76 -17.25 -28.88
CA ILE A 67 -1.08 -17.52 -30.13
C ILE A 67 -2.19 -17.97 -31.09
N GLU A 68 -2.54 -17.10 -32.04
CA GLU A 68 -3.33 -17.48 -33.21
C GLU A 68 -2.49 -18.52 -33.97
N LEU A 69 -2.74 -19.79 -33.70
CA LEU A 69 -2.34 -20.88 -34.58
C LEU A 69 -3.18 -20.76 -35.85
N ALA A 70 -2.64 -20.02 -36.82
CA ALA A 70 -3.08 -20.10 -38.20
C ALA A 70 -2.60 -21.44 -38.78
N GLU A 71 -3.54 -22.36 -39.00
CA GLU A 71 -3.45 -23.46 -39.97
C GLU A 71 -4.53 -23.30 -41.03
#